data_AF-A0A931UXU3-F1
#
_entry.id   AF-A0A931UXU3-F1
#
_cell.length_a   1.000
_cell.length_b   1.000
_cell.length_c   1.000
_cell.angle_alpha   90.00
_cell.angle_beta   90.00
_cell.angle_gamma   90.00
#
_symmetry.space_group_name_H-M   'P 1'
#
loop_
_entity.id
_entity.type
_entity.pdbx_description
1 polymer ?
#
loop_
_entity_poly.entity_id
_entity_poly.type
_entity_poly.pdbx_seq_one_letter_code
_entity_poly.pdbx_strand_id
1 'polypeptide(L)'
;MKSKPEPATGALRGGGPLSLVGAADAIASERCAHEERCERIGAGRRFVDTASCEQAVWSDTHDRLSTSVCESGFVEASTLLECLAAIRAGGCTAEVGRVCEPSTMCSP
;
A
#
# COMPACT_ATOMS: atom_id res chain seq x y z
N MET A 1 -19.36 19.20 6.31
CA MET A 1 -18.04 19.33 5.67
C MET A 1 -17.15 18.25 6.24
N LYS A 2 -17.12 17.07 5.59
CA LYS A 2 -16.30 15.92 6.01
C LYS A 2 -14.95 16.08 5.34
N SER A 3 -13.92 16.35 6.13
CA SER A 3 -12.53 16.42 5.68
C SER A 3 -12.12 15.05 5.13
N LYS A 4 -11.93 15.01 3.82
CA LYS A 4 -11.29 13.92 3.10
C LYS A 4 -9.80 13.98 3.47
N PRO A 5 -9.18 12.92 4.01
CA PRO A 5 -7.73 12.90 4.10
C PRO A 5 -7.17 12.95 2.67
N GLU A 6 -6.39 13.98 2.40
CA GLU A 6 -5.67 14.17 1.16
C GLU A 6 -4.57 13.10 1.07
N PRO A 7 -4.30 12.50 -0.11
CA PRO A 7 -3.22 11.53 -0.24
C PRO A 7 -1.91 12.27 -0.02
N ALA A 8 -1.14 11.83 0.99
CA ALA A 8 0.12 12.45 1.39
C ALA A 8 1.19 12.26 0.30
N THR A 9 1.12 13.08 -0.74
CA THR A 9 2.25 13.35 -1.65
C THR A 9 3.20 14.29 -0.91
N GLY A 10 3.92 13.76 0.08
CA GLY A 10 4.70 14.58 1.01
C GLY A 10 5.90 13.84 1.57
N ALA A 11 7.02 13.91 0.83
CA ALA A 11 8.37 13.77 1.33
C ALA A 11 8.78 12.42 1.97
N LEU A 12 8.99 11.39 1.14
CA LEU A 12 9.97 10.33 1.47
C LEU A 12 11.39 10.84 1.16
N ARG A 13 11.84 11.83 1.93
CA ARG A 13 13.25 12.27 1.98
C ARG A 13 13.69 12.27 3.45
N GLY A 14 14.03 11.08 3.94
CA GLY A 14 14.56 10.85 5.28
C GLY A 14 14.43 9.38 5.65
N GLY A 15 15.53 8.63 5.56
CA GLY A 15 15.59 7.21 5.88
C GLY A 15 15.43 6.97 7.38
N GLY A 16 14.17 6.91 7.82
CA GLY A 16 13.78 6.43 9.13
C GLY A 16 12.72 5.33 8.99
N PRO A 17 12.60 4.45 9.98
CA PRO A 17 11.57 3.41 9.99
C PRO A 17 10.17 4.03 9.87
N LEU A 18 9.33 3.48 8.98
CA LEU A 18 7.95 3.91 8.78
C LEU A 18 7.02 3.06 9.64
N SER A 19 6.00 3.67 10.25
CA SER A 19 5.01 2.92 11.02
C SER A 19 4.18 2.00 10.10
N LEU A 20 3.68 0.89 10.64
CA LEU A 20 2.81 -0.03 9.88
C LEU A 20 1.60 0.69 9.29
N VAL A 21 1.03 1.65 10.04
CA VAL A 21 -0.10 2.47 9.60
C VAL A 21 0.27 3.31 8.37
N GLY A 22 1.44 3.98 8.40
CA GLY A 22 1.91 4.78 7.28
C GLY A 22 2.29 3.95 6.05
N ALA A 23 2.87 2.77 6.27
CA ALA A 23 3.18 1.83 5.19
C ALA A 23 1.91 1.29 4.52
N ALA A 24 0.90 0.90 5.31
CA ALA A 24 -0.38 0.41 4.81
C ALA A 24 -1.13 1.51 4.02
N ASP A 25 -1.07 2.76 4.47
CA ASP A 25 -1.66 3.92 3.75
C ASP A 25 -1.01 4.13 2.38
N ALA A 26 0.33 4.18 2.34
CA ALA A 26 1.07 4.35 1.08
C ALA A 26 0.82 3.21 0.09
N ILE A 27 0.80 1.96 0.57
CA ILE A 27 0.53 0.78 -0.26
C ILE A 27 -0.91 0.80 -0.79
N ALA A 28 -1.89 1.14 0.06
CA ALA A 28 -3.29 1.22 -0.33
C ALA A 28 -3.51 2.27 -1.44
N SER A 29 -2.97 3.47 -1.24
CA SER A 29 -3.03 4.55 -2.23
C SER A 29 -2.44 4.11 -3.59
N GLU A 30 -1.21 3.60 -3.61
CA GLU A 30 -0.56 3.21 -4.87
C GLU A 30 -1.25 2.00 -5.54
N ARG A 31 -1.69 1.00 -4.77
CA ARG A 31 -2.42 -0.15 -5.31
C ARG A 31 -3.75 0.27 -5.90
N CYS A 32 -4.50 1.14 -5.22
CA CYS A 32 -5.81 1.56 -5.71
C CYS A 32 -5.70 2.50 -6.92
N ALA A 33 -4.67 3.36 -6.98
CA ALA A 33 -4.34 4.09 -8.20
C ALA A 33 -3.98 3.15 -9.36
N HIS A 34 -3.28 2.04 -9.10
CA HIS A 34 -3.03 1.01 -10.12
C HIS A 34 -4.32 0.30 -10.57
N GLU A 35 -5.19 -0.08 -9.63
CA GLU A 35 -6.48 -0.72 -9.93
C GLU A 35 -7.42 0.20 -10.73
N GLU A 36 -7.40 1.50 -10.46
CA GLU A 36 -8.12 2.50 -11.24
C GLU A 36 -7.59 2.58 -12.68
N ARG A 37 -6.26 2.66 -12.85
CA ARG A 37 -5.61 2.62 -14.19
C ARG A 37 -5.92 1.34 -14.97
N CYS A 38 -6.15 0.24 -14.26
CA CYS A 38 -6.48 -1.06 -14.85
C CYS A 38 -8.00 -1.31 -14.97
N GLU A 39 -8.84 -0.28 -14.77
CA GLU A 39 -10.30 -0.34 -14.93
C GLU A 39 -10.98 -1.41 -14.04
N ARG A 40 -10.40 -1.70 -12.87
CA ARG A 40 -10.92 -2.67 -11.88
C ARG A 40 -11.78 -2.04 -10.79
N ILE A 41 -11.92 -0.71 -10.82
CA ILE A 41 -12.76 0.07 -9.92
C ILE A 41 -14.00 0.56 -10.67
N GLY A 42 -15.18 0.39 -10.08
CA GLY A 42 -16.45 0.83 -10.62
C GLY A 42 -17.61 -0.10 -10.27
N ALA A 43 -18.84 0.31 -10.63
CA ALA A 43 -20.03 -0.48 -10.37
C ALA A 43 -19.94 -1.89 -10.97
N GLY A 44 -20.15 -2.92 -10.14
CA GLY A 44 -20.05 -4.33 -10.57
C GLY A 44 -18.62 -4.85 -10.77
N ARG A 45 -17.59 -4.08 -10.41
CA ARG A 45 -16.19 -4.52 -10.42
C ARG A 45 -15.75 -5.03 -9.05
N ARG A 46 -14.46 -5.39 -8.95
CA ARG A 46 -13.85 -5.87 -7.69
C ARG A 46 -14.01 -4.84 -6.56
N PHE A 47 -13.82 -3.57 -6.87
CA PHE A 47 -14.04 -2.46 -5.95
C PHE A 47 -15.08 -1.53 -6.56
N VAL A 48 -16.07 -1.12 -5.76
CA VAL A 48 -17.15 -0.24 -6.22
C VAL A 48 -16.66 1.19 -6.49
N ASP A 49 -15.69 1.66 -5.70
CA ASP A 49 -15.04 2.96 -5.81
C ASP A 49 -13.63 2.92 -5.17
N THR A 50 -12.86 3.98 -5.39
CA THR A 50 -11.47 4.09 -4.92
C THR A 50 -11.37 4.04 -3.39
N ALA A 51 -12.33 4.63 -2.66
CA ALA A 51 -12.32 4.61 -1.19
C ALA A 51 -12.53 3.19 -0.64
N SER A 52 -13.42 2.42 -1.29
CA SER A 52 -13.66 1.01 -0.95
C SER A 52 -12.45 0.14 -1.26
N CYS A 53 -11.72 0.45 -2.34
CA CYS A 53 -10.43 -0.18 -2.63
C CYS A 53 -9.42 0.13 -1.53
N GLU A 54 -9.23 1.41 -1.20
CA GLU A 54 -8.22 1.86 -0.24
C GLU A 54 -8.47 1.22 1.12
N GLN A 55 -9.71 1.22 1.60
CA GLN A 55 -10.06 0.62 2.88
C GLN A 55 -9.79 -0.90 2.91
N ALA A 56 -10.17 -1.62 1.85
CA ALA A 56 -9.98 -3.07 1.78
C ALA A 56 -8.49 -3.43 1.70
N VAL A 57 -7.73 -2.73 0.85
CA VAL A 57 -6.30 -2.94 0.69
C VAL A 57 -5.53 -2.53 1.94
N TRP A 58 -5.91 -1.42 2.57
CA TRP A 58 -5.30 -0.95 3.82
C TRP A 58 -5.48 -1.97 4.94
N SER A 59 -6.71 -2.47 5.15
CA SER A 59 -6.98 -3.47 6.19
C SER A 59 -6.18 -4.74 5.96
N ASP A 60 -6.23 -5.30 4.74
CA ASP A 60 -5.45 -6.50 4.36
C ASP A 60 -3.95 -6.28 4.59
N THR A 61 -3.42 -5.14 4.15
CA THR A 61 -1.99 -4.84 4.26
C THR A 61 -1.59 -4.65 5.72
N HIS A 62 -2.38 -3.91 6.50
CA HIS A 62 -2.14 -3.67 7.92
C HIS A 62 -2.21 -4.98 8.73
N ASP A 63 -3.23 -5.81 8.50
CA ASP A 63 -3.36 -7.12 9.14
C ASP A 63 -2.18 -8.02 8.80
N ARG A 64 -1.74 -8.04 7.53
CA ARG A 64 -0.58 -8.81 7.10
C ARG A 64 0.74 -8.31 7.71
N LEU A 65 0.96 -6.99 7.77
CA LEU A 65 2.14 -6.38 8.36
C LEU A 65 2.18 -6.52 9.90
N SER A 66 1.02 -6.50 10.55
CA SER A 66 0.89 -6.68 12.00
C SER A 66 1.06 -8.14 12.42
N THR A 67 0.57 -9.09 11.63
CA THR A 67 0.73 -10.52 11.87
C THR A 67 2.13 -11.04 11.55
N SER A 68 2.84 -10.42 10.61
CA SER A 68 4.20 -10.80 10.25
C SER A 68 5.27 -10.41 11.27
N VAL A 69 4.89 -9.73 12.37
CA VAL A 69 5.80 -9.27 13.43
C VAL A 69 7.05 -8.63 12.81
N CYS A 70 6.86 -7.47 12.18
CA CYS A 70 7.93 -6.48 12.26
C CYS A 70 8.09 -6.23 13.77
N GLU A 71 9.05 -6.89 14.43
CA GLU A 71 9.15 -6.99 15.90
C GLU A 71 9.20 -5.61 16.60
N SER A 72 9.63 -4.61 15.83
CA SER A 72 9.69 -3.21 16.23
C SER A 72 8.41 -2.41 15.95
N GLY A 73 7.47 -2.92 15.17
CA GLY A 73 6.29 -2.18 14.68
C GLY A 73 6.58 -1.22 13.53
N PHE A 74 7.70 -1.40 12.83
CA PHE A 74 8.13 -0.54 11.73
C PHE A 74 8.54 -1.32 10.49
N VAL A 75 8.35 -0.69 9.33
CA VAL A 75 8.75 -1.18 8.01
C VAL A 75 10.00 -0.45 7.55
N GLU A 76 10.91 -1.19 6.90
CA GLU A 76 12.08 -0.60 6.24
C GLU A 76 11.66 0.28 5.07
N ALA A 77 12.06 1.55 5.12
CA ALA A 77 11.65 2.55 4.13
C ALA A 77 12.11 2.19 2.71
N SER A 78 13.30 1.60 2.57
CA SER A 78 13.85 1.16 1.28
C SER A 78 12.99 0.07 0.64
N THR A 79 12.58 -0.94 1.41
CA THR A 79 11.74 -2.01 0.89
C THR A 79 10.34 -1.52 0.56
N LEU A 80 9.78 -0.62 1.37
CA LEU A 80 8.50 0.01 1.04
C LEU A 80 8.61 0.74 -0.31
N LEU A 81 9.64 1.55 -0.50
CA LEU A 81 9.86 2.27 -1.76
C LEU A 81 9.96 1.34 -2.97
N GLU A 82 10.64 0.20 -2.83
CA GLU A 82 10.72 -0.82 -3.88
C GLU A 82 9.35 -1.43 -4.20
N CYS A 83 8.54 -1.74 -3.19
CA CYS A 83 7.16 -2.18 -3.39
C CYS A 83 6.32 -1.13 -4.12
N LEU A 84 6.35 0.13 -3.69
CA LEU A 84 5.61 1.21 -4.35
C LEU A 84 6.08 1.39 -5.80
N ALA A 85 7.38 1.27 -6.07
CA ALA A 85 7.92 1.31 -7.41
C ALA A 85 7.42 0.12 -8.27
N ALA A 86 7.37 -1.08 -7.69
CA ALA A 86 6.83 -2.26 -8.36
C ALA A 86 5.33 -2.13 -8.68
N ILE A 87 4.53 -1.52 -7.79
CA ILE A 87 3.12 -1.21 -8.06
C ILE A 87 2.98 -0.25 -9.25
N ARG A 88 3.82 0.78 -9.30
CA ARG A 88 3.79 1.77 -10.39
C ARG A 88 4.22 1.18 -11.73
N ALA A 89 5.30 0.41 -11.73
CA ALA A 89 5.90 -0.20 -12.91
C ALA A 89 5.17 -1.46 -13.39
N GLY A 90 4.44 -2.14 -12.51
CA GLY A 90 3.68 -3.34 -12.83
C GLY A 90 2.59 -3.06 -13.88
N GLY A 91 2.40 -4.01 -14.79
CA GLY A 91 1.28 -4.01 -15.72
C GLY A 91 0.00 -4.55 -15.07
N CYS A 92 -1.13 -4.44 -15.78
CA CYS A 92 -2.42 -4.93 -15.31
C CYS A 92 -2.55 -6.46 -15.26
N THR A 93 -1.50 -7.22 -15.54
CA THR A 93 -1.51 -8.70 -15.53
C THR A 93 -1.17 -9.32 -14.18
N ALA A 94 -1.00 -8.50 -13.14
CA ALA A 94 -0.94 -8.89 -11.72
C ALA A 94 0.22 -9.81 -11.32
N GLU A 95 1.33 -9.21 -10.87
CA GLU A 95 2.21 -9.84 -9.88
C GLU A 95 2.95 -8.82 -9.00
N VAL A 96 2.25 -7.73 -8.69
CA VAL A 96 2.72 -6.70 -7.76
C VAL A 96 2.81 -7.23 -6.31
N GLY A 97 2.12 -8.33 -6.01
CA GLY A 97 1.98 -8.87 -4.65
C GLY A 97 3.25 -9.48 -4.03
N ARG A 98 4.30 -9.75 -4.82
CA ARG A 98 5.51 -10.43 -4.32
C ARG A 98 6.53 -9.50 -3.66
N VAL A 99 6.65 -8.27 -4.17
CA VAL A 99 7.58 -7.25 -3.63
C VAL A 99 6.95 -6.55 -2.42
N CYS A 100 5.62 -6.52 -2.37
CA CYS A 100 4.85 -5.97 -1.27
C CYS A 100 4.50 -7.00 -0.17
N GLU A 101 5.27 -8.10 -0.10
CA GLU A 101 5.07 -9.10 0.94
C GLU A 101 5.60 -8.59 2.29
N PRO A 102 4.82 -8.71 3.38
CA PRO A 102 5.27 -8.33 4.72
C PRO A 102 6.61 -8.95 5.10
N SER A 103 6.83 -10.20 4.69
CA SER A 103 8.05 -10.97 4.96
C SER A 103 9.31 -10.37 4.34
N THR A 104 9.19 -9.56 3.29
CA THR A 104 10.34 -8.85 2.69
C THR A 104 10.50 -7.45 3.28
N MET A 105 9.42 -6.86 3.79
CA MET A 105 9.32 -5.50 4.31
C MET A 105 9.79 -5.34 5.76
N CYS A 106 9.68 -6.39 6.57
CA CYS A 106 10.19 -6.42 7.93
C CYS A 106 11.69 -6.74 7.91
N SER A 107 12.51 -5.86 8.48
CA SER A 107 13.90 -6.22 8.82
C SER A 107 13.88 -7.20 10.00
N PRO A 108 14.72 -8.27 9.99
CA PRO A 108 14.96 -9.09 11.17
C PRO A 108 15.67 -8.31 12.28
#